data_AF-A0ABD7WU08-F1
#
_entry.id   AF-A0ABD7WU08-F1
#
_cell.length_a   1.000
_cell.length_b   1.000
_cell.length_c   1.000
_cell.angle_alpha   90.00
_cell.angle_beta   90.00
_cell.angle_gamma   90.00
#
_symmetry.space_group_name_H-M   'P 1'
#
loop_
_entity.id
_entity.type
_entity.pdbx_description
1 polymer ?
#
loop_
_entity_poly.entity_id
_entity_poly.type
_entity_poly.pdbx_seq_one_letter_code
_entity_poly.pdbx_strand_id
1 'polypeptide(L)'
;MLLRLKLKDLYEERGLTQKKVSEATGIRASTLSGLANNLRTSWDVEILERLMVYFELNDIRQMIEFEPPQNVNDYIQKFDKKDKK
;
A
#
# COMPACT_ATOMS: atom_id res chain seq x y z
N MET A 1 2.45 8.56 6.86
CA MET A 1 1.28 8.26 6.02
C MET A 1 0.27 7.58 6.92
N LEU A 2 -1.04 7.78 6.71
CA LEU A 2 -2.08 7.13 7.52
C LEU A 2 -2.64 5.87 6.85
N LEU A 3 -2.23 5.57 5.62
CA LEU A 3 -2.63 4.38 4.90
C LEU A 3 -1.49 3.35 4.96
N ARG A 4 -1.83 2.10 5.20
CA ARG A 4 -0.91 0.95 5.21
C ARG A 4 -1.37 -0.08 4.18
N LEU A 5 -0.45 -0.61 3.39
CA LEU A 5 -0.68 -1.75 2.50
C LEU A 5 -0.49 -3.06 3.25
N LYS A 6 -1.44 -3.97 3.06
CA LYS A 6 -1.46 -5.34 3.58
C LYS A 6 -0.85 -6.35 2.60
N LEU A 7 0.04 -5.89 1.72
CA LEU A 7 0.60 -6.71 0.65
C LEU A 7 1.44 -7.88 1.17
N LYS A 8 2.13 -7.70 2.32
CA LYS A 8 2.85 -8.79 2.98
C LYS A 8 1.90 -9.86 3.51
N ASP A 9 0.81 -9.44 4.14
CA ASP A 9 -0.23 -10.34 4.67
C ASP A 9 -0.87 -11.14 3.51
N LEU A 10 -1.17 -10.49 2.39
CA LEU A 10 -1.67 -11.14 1.17
C LEU A 10 -0.70 -12.18 0.58
N TYR A 11 0.61 -11.98 0.68
CA TYR A 11 1.59 -12.98 0.27
C TYR A 11 1.52 -14.23 1.16
N GLU A 12 1.45 -14.01 2.47
CA GLU A 12 1.42 -15.09 3.48
C GLU A 12 0.11 -15.89 3.38
N GLU A 13 -1.04 -15.21 3.32
CA GLU A 13 -2.37 -15.83 3.19
C GLU A 13 -2.50 -16.69 1.92
N ARG A 14 -1.86 -16.31 0.82
CA ARG A 14 -1.94 -17.00 -0.48
C ARG A 14 -0.75 -17.95 -0.72
N GLY A 15 0.20 -18.05 0.21
CA GLY A 15 1.42 -18.86 0.02
C GLY A 15 2.27 -18.42 -1.17
N LEU A 16 2.24 -17.13 -1.50
CA LEU A 16 2.93 -16.55 -2.65
C LEU A 16 4.24 -15.91 -2.24
N THR A 17 5.23 -15.97 -3.13
CA THR A 17 6.47 -15.20 -2.96
C THR A 17 6.37 -13.91 -3.75
N GLN A 18 7.01 -12.86 -3.25
CA GLN A 18 7.11 -11.58 -3.96
C GLN A 18 7.66 -11.73 -5.39
N LYS A 19 8.57 -12.68 -5.62
CA LYS A 19 9.08 -13.01 -6.95
C LYS A 19 7.97 -13.49 -7.88
N LYS A 20 7.13 -14.43 -7.44
CA LYS A 20 5.99 -14.93 -8.23
C LYS A 20 5.01 -13.80 -8.59
N VAL A 21 4.73 -12.90 -7.65
CA VAL A 21 3.84 -11.75 -7.89
C VAL A 21 4.47 -10.78 -8.88
N SER A 22 5.79 -10.57 -8.84
CA SER A 22 6.54 -9.77 -9.80
C SER A 22 6.52 -10.34 -11.22
N GLU A 23 6.51 -11.66 -11.35
CA GLU A 23 6.45 -12.35 -12.65
C GLU A 23 5.03 -12.30 -13.23
N ALA A 24 4.01 -12.53 -12.40
CA ALA A 24 2.62 -12.58 -12.85
C ALA A 24 2.04 -11.19 -13.13
N THR A 25 2.32 -10.23 -12.26
CA THR A 25 2.03 -8.82 -12.47
C THR A 25 3.37 -8.22 -12.87
N GLY A 26 3.71 -7.84 -14.09
CA GLY A 26 5.06 -7.27 -14.41
C GLY A 26 5.58 -6.04 -13.60
N ILE A 27 5.11 -5.77 -12.39
CA ILE A 27 5.64 -4.87 -11.37
C ILE A 27 7.01 -5.38 -10.91
N ARG A 28 8.01 -4.50 -10.88
CA ARG A 28 9.37 -4.83 -10.44
C ARG A 28 9.40 -5.32 -9.00
N ALA A 29 10.21 -6.35 -8.71
CA ALA A 29 10.39 -6.86 -7.36
C ALA A 29 10.80 -5.77 -6.35
N SER A 30 11.68 -4.84 -6.71
CA SER A 30 12.04 -3.70 -5.83
C SER A 30 10.86 -2.77 -5.51
N THR A 31 9.91 -2.66 -6.43
CA THR A 31 8.66 -1.90 -6.21
C THR A 31 7.80 -2.63 -5.21
N LEU A 32 7.54 -3.92 -5.44
CA LEU A 32 6.78 -4.78 -4.52
C LEU A 32 7.39 -4.84 -3.12
N SER A 33 8.71 -4.90 -2.99
CA SER A 33 9.40 -4.87 -1.69
C SER A 33 9.12 -3.57 -0.94
N GLY A 34 9.23 -2.42 -1.62
CA GLY A 34 8.95 -1.12 -1.00
C GLY A 34 7.49 -0.99 -0.58
N LEU A 35 6.56 -1.54 -1.35
CA LEU A 35 5.12 -1.55 -1.03
C LEU A 35 4.80 -2.47 0.15
N ALA A 36 5.30 -3.71 0.12
CA ALA A 36 5.06 -4.70 1.17
C ALA A 36 5.63 -4.26 2.53
N ASN A 37 6.76 -3.53 2.52
CA ASN A 37 7.36 -2.95 3.72
C ASN A 37 6.85 -1.54 4.06
N ASN A 38 5.87 -1.01 3.33
CA ASN A 38 5.30 0.33 3.54
C ASN A 38 6.35 1.46 3.56
N LEU A 39 7.46 1.29 2.82
CA LEU A 39 8.55 2.27 2.73
C LEU A 39 8.30 3.38 1.70
N ARG A 40 7.28 3.22 0.84
CA ARG A 40 6.91 4.22 -0.16
C ARG A 40 5.91 5.21 0.39
N THR A 41 6.13 6.49 0.09
CA THR A 41 5.28 7.61 0.51
C THR A 41 4.11 7.90 -0.43
N SER A 42 4.07 7.22 -1.58
CA SER A 42 3.01 7.30 -2.58
C SER A 42 2.78 5.94 -3.23
N TRP A 43 1.55 5.70 -3.67
CA TRP A 43 1.14 4.51 -4.40
C TRP A 43 0.56 4.91 -5.75
N ASP A 44 0.98 4.22 -6.79
CA ASP A 44 0.39 4.36 -8.12
C ASP A 44 -0.93 3.57 -8.17
N VAL A 45 -1.99 4.21 -8.67
CA VAL A 45 -3.31 3.57 -8.82
C VAL A 45 -3.22 2.36 -9.75
N GLU A 46 -2.44 2.44 -10.83
CA GLU A 46 -2.26 1.33 -11.77
C GLU A 46 -1.66 0.10 -11.07
N ILE A 47 -0.69 0.34 -10.16
CA ILE A 47 -0.09 -0.73 -9.37
C ILE A 47 -1.13 -1.37 -8.42
N LEU A 48 -1.94 -0.54 -7.76
CA LEU A 48 -2.98 -1.04 -6.85
C LEU A 48 -4.01 -1.87 -7.61
N GLU A 49 -4.51 -1.39 -8.76
CA GLU A 49 -5.46 -2.11 -9.60
C GLU A 49 -4.91 -3.48 -10.03
N ARG A 50 -3.68 -3.52 -10.54
CA ARG A 50 -3.04 -4.77 -10.99
C ARG A 50 -2.91 -5.78 -9.85
N LEU A 51 -2.53 -5.31 -8.66
CA LEU A 51 -2.45 -6.18 -7.48
C LEU A 51 -3.84 -6.64 -7.04
N MET A 52 -4.84 -5.76 -6.98
CA MET A 52 -6.21 -6.12 -6.61
C MET A 52 -6.81 -7.16 -7.55
N VAL A 53 -6.62 -7.00 -8.87
CA VAL A 53 -7.06 -7.97 -9.88
C VAL A 53 -6.32 -9.31 -9.70
N TYR A 54 -5.00 -9.29 -9.54
CA TYR A 54 -4.19 -10.50 -9.36
C TYR A 54 -4.57 -11.29 -8.10
N PHE A 55 -4.87 -10.60 -7.00
CA PHE A 55 -5.30 -11.20 -5.75
C PHE A 55 -6.81 -11.47 -5.68
N GLU A 56 -7.56 -11.18 -6.76
CA GLU A 56 -9.01 -11.35 -6.85
C GLU A 56 -9.76 -10.64 -5.71
N LEU A 57 -9.31 -9.43 -5.38
CA LEU A 57 -9.91 -8.63 -4.32
C LEU A 57 -11.16 -7.91 -4.84
N ASN A 58 -12.24 -7.99 -4.10
CA ASN A 58 -13.49 -7.30 -4.40
C ASN A 58 -13.70 -6.03 -3.55
N ASP A 59 -12.82 -5.79 -2.58
CA ASP A 59 -12.88 -4.65 -1.68
C ASP A 59 -11.48 -4.08 -1.42
N ILE A 60 -11.33 -2.77 -1.60
CA ILE A 60 -10.07 -2.05 -1.34
C ILE A 60 -9.56 -2.24 0.09
N ARG A 61 -10.45 -2.46 1.06
CA ARG A 61 -10.11 -2.74 2.47
C ARG A 61 -9.37 -4.05 2.65
N GLN A 62 -9.39 -4.96 1.67
CA GLN A 62 -8.56 -6.16 1.67
C GLN A 62 -7.09 -5.85 1.36
N MET A 63 -6.82 -4.76 0.64
CA MET A 63 -5.48 -4.31 0.27
C MET A 63 -4.94 -3.22 1.21
N ILE A 64 -5.80 -2.29 1.65
CA ILE A 64 -5.42 -1.06 2.35
C ILE A 64 -6.08 -1.02 3.73
N GLU A 65 -5.29 -0.62 4.72
CA GLU A 65 -5.72 -0.30 6.07
C GLU A 65 -5.53 1.20 6.34
N PHE A 66 -6.50 1.83 6.99
CA PHE A 66 -6.40 3.21 7.45
C PHE A 66 -6.10 3.22 8.95
N GLU A 67 -4.97 3.83 9.30
CA GLU A 67 -4.51 4.04 10.66
C GLU A 67 -4.78 5.51 11.04
N PRO A 68 -5.92 5.82 11.68
CA PRO A 68 -6.28 7.19 12.00
C PRO A 68 -5.29 7.81 12.99
N PRO A 69 -5.04 9.14 12.90
CA PRO A 69 -4.25 9.82 13.91
C PRO A 69 -5.03 9.83 15.23
N GLN A 70 -4.31 9.75 16.35
CA GLN A 70 -4.91 9.87 17.69
C GLN A 70 -5.60 11.23 17.91
N ASN A 71 -5.12 12.27 17.23
CA ASN A 71 -5.68 13.62 17.29
C ASN A 71 -5.76 14.23 15.88
N VAL A 72 -6.99 14.56 15.45
CA VAL A 72 -7.28 15.12 14.14
C VAL A 72 -6.73 16.54 14.00
N ASN A 73 -6.82 17.37 15.04
CA ASN A 73 -6.35 18.75 15.01
C ASN A 73 -4.82 18.81 14.81
N ASP A 74 -4.09 17.91 15.48
CA ASP A 74 -2.63 17.83 15.34
C ASP A 74 -2.23 17.42 13.92
N TYR A 75 -3.02 16.56 13.27
CA TYR A 75 -2.81 16.17 11.89
C TYR A 75 -3.05 17.34 10.93
N ILE A 76 -4.21 18.00 11.02
CA ILE A 76 -4.56 19.16 10.17
C ILE A 76 -3.50 20.26 10.29
N GLN A 77 -3.10 20.62 11.51
CA GLN A 77 -2.07 21.64 11.73
C GLN A 77 -0.70 21.28 11.12
N LYS A 78 -0.32 19.98 11.12
CA LYS A 78 0.92 19.53 10.48
C LYS A 78 0.84 19.66 8.96
N PHE A 79 -0.33 19.44 8.36
CA PHE A 79 -0.55 19.61 6.93
C PHE A 79 -0.49 21.08 6.52
N ASP A 80 -1.22 21.96 7.21
CA ASP A 80 -1.25 23.40 6.88
C ASP A 80 0.12 24.08 6.99
N LYS A 81 0.98 23.61 7.91
CA LYS A 81 2.36 24.12 8.07
C LYS A 81 3.29 23.67 6.95
N LYS A 82 3.00 22.54 6.29
CA LYS A 82 3.82 21.98 5.22
C LYS A 82 3.60 22.70 3.89
N ASP A 83 2.40 23.25 3.66
CA ASP A 83 2.05 24.04 2.46
C ASP A 83 2.53 25.50 2.53
N LYS A 84 2.99 25.96 3.70
CA LYS A 84 3.52 27.33 3.92
C LYS A 84 5.05 27.44 3.84
N LYS A 85 5.75 26.38 3.41
CA LYS A 85 7.20 26.35 3.19
C LYS A 85 7.49 26.02 1.74
#